data_AF-A0AAD6D951-F1
#
_entry.id   AF-A0AAD6D951-F1
#
_cell.length_a   1.000
_cell.length_b   1.000
_cell.length_c   1.000
_cell.angle_alpha   90.00
_cell.angle_beta   90.00
_cell.angle_gamma   90.00
#
_symmetry.space_group_name_H-M   'P 1'
#
loop_
_entity.id
_entity.type
_entity.pdbx_description
1 polymer ?
#
loop_
_entity_poly.entity_id
_entity_poly.type
_entity_poly.pdbx_seq_one_letter_code
_entity_poly.pdbx_strand_id
1 'polypeptide(L)'
;MKELLDLGGQVRDCSILSVYPPDVIQKAISKYVRWAIDDAGLEITHDTFSCHVMCIQKQRETTLDTVTKLVKRLTKLAMKFRIAYGYDHGDVFWPTLVGYVICGPIATILSLDSNPASPAWSGPVDSRVKYMGQFDLTEPDQDVWNSLALAISVIHVRETLLKLANTMSGHGAPLFRSQVEEYADSDE
;
A
#
# COMPACT_ATOMS: atom_id res chain seq x y z
N MET A 1 -14.71 3.49 -3.33
CA MET A 1 -14.85 2.81 -4.64
C MET A 1 -15.11 3.78 -5.79
N LYS A 2 -16.11 4.68 -5.69
CA LYS A 2 -16.42 5.67 -6.75
C LYS A 2 -15.19 6.44 -7.27
N GLU A 3 -14.31 6.86 -6.37
CA GLU A 3 -13.10 7.60 -6.75
C GLU A 3 -12.08 6.82 -7.57
N LEU A 4 -12.02 5.50 -7.42
CA LEU A 4 -11.18 4.68 -8.29
C LEU A 4 -11.84 4.50 -9.66
N LEU A 5 -13.16 4.37 -9.73
CA LEU A 5 -13.90 4.22 -10.99
C LEU A 5 -13.82 5.49 -11.84
N ASP A 6 -13.90 6.67 -11.21
CA ASP A 6 -13.81 7.96 -11.89
C ASP A 6 -12.34 8.34 -12.23
N LEU A 7 -11.34 7.57 -11.76
CA LEU A 7 -9.92 7.92 -11.86
C LEU A 7 -9.45 8.03 -13.31
N GLY A 8 -9.84 7.10 -14.19
CA GLY A 8 -9.44 7.13 -15.60
C GLY A 8 -9.89 8.40 -16.30
N GLY A 9 -11.14 8.82 -16.07
CA GLY A 9 -11.67 10.10 -16.56
C GLY A 9 -10.86 11.29 -16.04
N GLN A 10 -10.61 11.34 -14.73
CA GLN A 10 -9.83 12.42 -14.11
C GLN A 10 -8.39 12.49 -14.63
N VAL A 11 -7.74 11.35 -14.89
CA VAL A 11 -6.39 11.29 -15.45
C VAL A 11 -6.38 11.77 -16.89
N ARG A 12 -7.37 11.40 -17.71
CA ARG A 12 -7.49 11.92 -19.08
C ARG A 12 -7.70 13.44 -19.10
N ASP A 13 -8.53 13.95 -18.20
CA ASP A 13 -8.79 15.39 -18.06
C ASP A 13 -7.56 16.18 -17.63
N CYS A 14 -6.55 15.55 -17.01
CA CYS A 14 -5.30 16.23 -16.64
C CYS A 14 -4.59 16.86 -17.84
N SER A 15 -4.70 16.23 -19.03
CA SER A 15 -4.13 16.77 -20.27
C SER A 15 -4.75 18.11 -20.67
N ILE A 16 -6.05 18.29 -20.40
CA ILE A 16 -6.81 19.51 -20.69
C ILE A 16 -6.58 20.53 -19.57
N LEU A 17 -6.58 20.07 -18.32
CA LEU A 17 -6.50 20.91 -17.11
C LEU A 17 -5.06 21.29 -16.74
N SER A 18 -4.05 20.82 -17.47
CA SER A 18 -2.61 21.01 -17.15
C SER A 18 -2.25 20.59 -15.72
N VAL A 19 -2.94 19.57 -15.20
CA VAL A 19 -2.71 18.98 -13.87
C VAL A 19 -1.69 17.86 -14.01
N TYR A 20 -0.84 17.67 -13.01
CA TYR A 20 0.13 16.59 -13.01
C TYR A 20 -0.55 15.24 -12.70
N PRO A 21 -0.67 14.31 -13.68
CA PRO A 21 -1.46 13.09 -13.50
C PRO A 21 -1.03 12.23 -12.30
N PRO A 22 0.28 12.08 -11.99
CA PRO A 22 0.70 11.31 -10.83
C PRO A 22 0.12 11.77 -9.49
N ASP A 23 -0.14 13.07 -9.33
CA ASP A 23 -0.71 13.60 -8.09
C ASP A 23 -2.17 13.18 -7.93
N VAL A 24 -2.93 13.15 -9.03
CA VAL A 24 -4.32 12.69 -9.06
C VAL A 24 -4.40 11.20 -8.72
N ILE A 25 -3.54 10.39 -9.34
CA ILE A 25 -3.45 8.95 -9.11
C ILE A 25 -3.06 8.67 -7.65
N GLN A 26 -2.01 9.31 -7.15
CA GLN A 26 -1.56 9.12 -5.77
C GLN A 26 -2.66 9.49 -4.79
N LYS A 27 -3.36 10.61 -5.02
CA LYS A 27 -4.45 11.06 -4.17
C LYS A 27 -5.59 10.05 -4.13
N ALA A 28 -6.01 9.53 -5.29
CA ALA A 28 -7.08 8.55 -5.38
C ALA A 28 -6.72 7.23 -4.67
N ILE A 29 -5.53 6.68 -4.92
CA ILE A 29 -5.08 5.44 -4.25
C ILE A 29 -4.95 5.69 -2.75
N SER A 30 -4.34 6.79 -2.32
CA SER A 30 -4.18 7.12 -0.90
C SER A 30 -5.52 7.28 -0.18
N LYS A 31 -6.52 7.88 -0.84
CA LYS A 31 -7.86 8.04 -0.27
C LYS A 31 -8.58 6.69 -0.16
N TYR A 32 -8.42 5.81 -1.15
CA TYR A 32 -8.98 4.46 -1.07
C TYR A 32 -8.28 3.59 -0.02
N VAL A 33 -6.96 3.72 0.14
CA VAL A 33 -6.22 3.06 1.23
C VAL A 33 -6.71 3.52 2.59
N ARG A 34 -6.86 4.84 2.80
CA ARG A 34 -7.39 5.38 4.05
C ARG A 34 -8.79 4.83 4.32
N TRP A 35 -9.70 4.90 3.35
CA TRP A 35 -11.04 4.33 3.48
C TRP A 35 -11.00 2.84 3.84
N ALA A 36 -10.12 2.05 3.20
CA ALA A 36 -10.04 0.61 3.45
C ALA A 36 -9.51 0.29 4.86
N ILE A 37 -8.64 1.13 5.40
CA ILE A 37 -8.12 1.02 6.76
C ILE A 37 -9.20 1.43 7.77
N ASP A 38 -9.89 2.55 7.53
CA ASP A 38 -10.99 3.01 8.37
C ASP A 38 -12.13 1.97 8.42
N ASP A 39 -12.47 1.36 7.27
CA ASP A 39 -13.45 0.27 7.14
C ASP A 39 -13.05 -0.99 7.93
N ALA A 40 -11.76 -1.24 8.06
CA ALA A 40 -11.25 -2.33 8.88
C ALA A 40 -11.30 -2.05 10.39
N GLY A 41 -11.71 -0.84 10.81
CA GLY A 41 -11.65 -0.40 12.20
C GLY A 41 -10.22 -0.26 12.72
N LEU A 42 -9.24 -0.11 11.81
CA LEU A 42 -7.83 0.00 12.18
C LEU A 42 -7.46 1.48 12.34
N GLU A 43 -6.99 1.87 13.52
CA GLU A 43 -6.44 3.21 13.74
C GLU A 43 -4.96 3.25 13.34
N ILE A 44 -4.64 4.00 12.27
CA ILE A 44 -3.24 4.23 11.89
C ILE A 44 -2.62 5.20 12.89
N THR A 45 -1.90 4.67 13.86
CA THR A 45 -1.05 5.48 14.74
C THR A 45 0.30 5.75 14.07
N HIS A 46 1.09 6.65 14.63
CA HIS A 46 2.43 6.96 14.15
C HIS A 46 3.37 5.73 14.13
N ASP A 47 3.09 4.72 14.96
CA ASP A 47 3.92 3.53 15.11
C ASP A 47 3.45 2.34 14.27
N THR A 48 2.32 2.47 13.55
CA THR A 48 1.80 1.42 12.68
C THR A 48 2.63 1.34 11.38
N PHE A 49 3.27 0.19 11.13
CA PHE A 49 3.96 -0.02 9.85
C PHE A 49 2.95 -0.14 8.71
N SER A 50 3.01 0.81 7.76
CA SER A 50 2.30 0.67 6.49
C SER A 50 2.75 -0.60 5.75
N CYS A 51 1.81 -1.41 5.25
CA CYS A 51 2.11 -2.54 4.37
C CYS A 51 2.26 -2.14 2.89
N HIS A 52 2.28 -0.84 2.60
CA HIS A 52 2.44 -0.35 1.23
C HIS A 52 3.39 0.85 1.12
N VAL A 53 3.96 1.04 -0.06
CA VAL A 53 4.82 2.17 -0.41
C VAL A 53 4.40 2.73 -1.77
N MET A 54 4.32 4.05 -1.91
CA MET A 54 4.09 4.72 -3.19
C MET A 54 5.29 5.60 -3.58
N CYS A 55 5.71 5.52 -4.83
CA CYS A 55 6.74 6.35 -5.43
C CYS A 55 6.21 7.00 -6.71
N ILE A 56 6.22 8.33 -6.74
CA ILE A 56 5.95 9.12 -7.94
C ILE A 56 7.28 9.42 -8.63
N GLN A 57 7.29 9.31 -9.97
CA GLN A 57 8.37 9.78 -10.81
C GLN A 57 8.35 11.30 -10.86
N LYS A 58 9.47 11.97 -10.57
CA LYS A 58 9.59 13.43 -10.76
C LYS A 58 9.94 13.77 -12.22
N GLN A 59 9.68 15.01 -12.67
CA GLN A 59 9.98 15.46 -14.04
C GLN A 59 11.42 15.23 -14.52
N ARG A 60 12.40 15.17 -13.62
CA ARG A 60 13.83 14.93 -13.95
C ARG A 60 14.32 13.51 -13.60
N GLU A 61 13.43 12.66 -13.12
CA GLU A 61 13.74 11.30 -12.66
C GLU A 61 13.37 10.30 -13.76
N THR A 62 14.21 9.31 -14.01
CA THR A 62 13.84 8.24 -14.94
C THR A 62 12.85 7.27 -14.29
N THR A 63 12.13 6.50 -15.11
CA THR A 63 11.27 5.43 -14.61
C THR A 63 12.07 4.43 -13.78
N LEU A 64 13.27 4.08 -14.25
CA LEU A 64 14.17 3.15 -13.56
C LEU A 64 14.62 3.68 -12.20
N ASP A 65 14.93 4.98 -12.09
CA ASP A 65 15.27 5.61 -10.80
C ASP A 65 14.10 5.51 -9.81
N THR A 66 12.88 5.74 -10.30
CA THR A 66 11.66 5.68 -9.48
C THR A 66 11.37 4.26 -9.00
N VAL A 67 11.53 3.27 -9.88
CA VAL A 67 11.43 1.83 -9.53
C VAL A 67 12.50 1.47 -8.50
N THR A 68 13.76 1.83 -8.75
CA THR A 68 14.88 1.58 -7.83
C THR A 68 14.63 2.20 -6.45
N LYS A 69 14.09 3.42 -6.41
CA LYS A 69 13.66 4.11 -5.18
C LYS A 69 12.57 3.33 -4.45
N LEU A 70 11.58 2.81 -5.17
CA LEU A 70 10.52 1.98 -4.59
C LEU A 70 11.10 0.67 -4.01
N VAL A 71 11.92 -0.05 -4.77
CA VAL A 71 12.53 -1.31 -4.33
C VAL A 71 13.34 -1.11 -3.05
N LYS A 72 14.14 -0.04 -2.97
CA LYS A 72 14.89 0.32 -1.76
C LYS A 72 13.97 0.58 -0.56
N ARG A 73 12.85 1.30 -0.77
CA ARG A 73 11.88 1.59 0.30
C ARG A 73 11.13 0.34 0.77
N LEU A 74 10.69 -0.52 -0.15
CA LEU A 74 10.05 -1.80 0.19
C LEU A 74 11.02 -2.73 0.92
N THR A 75 12.28 -2.79 0.49
CA THR A 75 13.32 -3.57 1.17
C THR A 75 13.54 -3.08 2.59
N LYS A 76 13.66 -1.76 2.80
CA LYS A 76 13.79 -1.16 4.13
C LYS A 76 12.57 -1.47 5.00
N LEU A 77 11.38 -1.43 4.43
CA LEU A 77 10.14 -1.75 5.13
C LEU A 77 10.10 -3.23 5.55
N ALA A 78 10.43 -4.16 4.66
CA ALA A 78 10.52 -5.58 4.99
C ALA A 78 11.58 -5.87 6.07
N MET A 79 12.72 -5.17 6.06
CA MET A 79 13.70 -5.26 7.15
C MET A 79 13.13 -4.75 8.48
N LYS A 80 12.33 -3.68 8.49
CA LYS A 80 11.64 -3.23 9.71
C LYS A 80 10.68 -4.29 10.24
N PHE A 81 9.89 -4.92 9.35
CA PHE A 81 9.03 -6.05 9.73
C PHE A 81 9.86 -7.20 10.33
N ARG A 82 11.01 -7.55 9.74
CA ARG A 82 11.89 -8.59 10.31
C ARG A 82 12.45 -8.25 11.67
N ILE A 83 12.87 -7.01 11.88
CA ILE A 83 13.42 -6.59 13.16
C ILE A 83 12.31 -6.57 14.23
N ALA A 84 11.13 -6.07 13.87
CA ALA A 84 10.00 -5.99 14.78
C ALA A 84 9.38 -7.36 15.13
N TYR A 85 9.37 -8.31 14.18
CA TYR A 85 8.60 -9.55 14.29
C TYR A 85 9.43 -10.84 14.21
N GLY A 86 10.74 -10.75 13.92
CA GLY A 86 11.58 -11.91 13.60
C GLY A 86 12.18 -12.64 14.78
N TYR A 87 11.83 -12.31 16.03
CA TYR A 87 12.54 -12.83 17.20
C TYR A 87 11.81 -13.83 18.08
N ASP A 88 10.46 -13.96 18.07
CA ASP A 88 9.82 -14.54 19.26
C ASP A 88 8.67 -15.56 19.09
N HIS A 89 8.10 -15.81 17.92
CA HIS A 89 6.83 -16.58 17.88
C HIS A 89 6.81 -17.67 16.80
N GLY A 90 6.46 -18.91 17.19
CA GLY A 90 6.51 -20.12 16.36
C GLY A 90 5.61 -20.14 15.11
N ASP A 91 4.79 -19.10 14.89
CA ASP A 91 3.97 -18.88 13.70
C ASP A 91 4.07 -17.39 13.25
N VAL A 92 5.26 -16.95 12.81
CA VAL A 92 5.44 -15.57 12.31
C VAL A 92 4.73 -15.38 10.97
N PHE A 93 3.68 -14.55 10.94
CA PHE A 93 3.07 -14.09 9.70
C PHE A 93 3.99 -13.07 9.01
N TRP A 94 4.55 -13.45 7.86
CA TRP A 94 5.35 -12.57 7.02
C TRP A 94 4.47 -11.82 6.02
N PRO A 95 4.32 -10.49 6.11
CA PRO A 95 3.44 -9.76 5.22
C PRO A 95 4.02 -9.64 3.82
N THR A 96 3.15 -9.77 2.81
CA THR A 96 3.46 -9.34 1.45
C THR A 96 3.21 -7.85 1.33
N LEU A 97 4.26 -7.10 1.02
CA LEU A 97 4.22 -5.65 0.89
C LEU A 97 3.85 -5.26 -0.53
N VAL A 98 3.07 -4.19 -0.68
CA VAL A 98 2.64 -3.67 -1.99
C VAL A 98 3.35 -2.36 -2.30
N GLY A 99 3.91 -2.25 -3.49
CA GLY A 99 4.53 -1.05 -4.00
C GLY A 99 3.78 -0.49 -5.20
N TYR A 100 3.59 0.82 -5.23
CA TYR A 100 3.03 1.55 -6.37
C TYR A 100 4.11 2.46 -6.97
N VAL A 101 4.37 2.31 -8.26
CA VAL A 101 5.15 3.27 -9.05
C VAL A 101 4.19 4.03 -9.94
N ILE A 102 4.23 5.36 -9.90
CA ILE A 102 3.37 6.20 -10.72
C ILE A 102 4.25 7.06 -11.63
N CYS A 103 4.10 6.85 -12.93
CA CYS A 103 4.89 7.49 -13.98
C CYS A 103 3.95 8.07 -15.04
N GLY A 104 3.73 9.39 -15.00
CA GLY A 104 2.72 10.03 -15.83
C GLY A 104 1.31 9.46 -15.54
N PRO A 105 0.55 9.02 -16.55
CA PRO A 105 -0.77 8.43 -16.34
C PRO A 105 -0.72 6.92 -16.01
N ILE A 106 0.47 6.33 -15.89
CA ILE A 106 0.66 4.91 -15.70
C ILE A 106 0.87 4.61 -14.21
N ALA A 107 0.14 3.64 -13.68
CA ALA A 107 0.33 3.08 -12.35
C ALA A 107 0.83 1.63 -12.45
N THR A 108 1.97 1.33 -11.82
CA THR A 108 2.56 -0.01 -11.78
C THR A 108 2.54 -0.55 -10.37
N ILE A 109 2.10 -1.80 -10.21
CA ILE A 109 2.03 -2.51 -8.95
C ILE A 109 3.17 -3.53 -8.88
N LEU A 110 3.96 -3.45 -7.81
CA LEU A 110 4.98 -4.41 -7.44
C LEU A 110 4.62 -5.03 -6.09
N SER A 111 5.03 -6.26 -5.85
CA SER A 111 4.92 -6.90 -4.53
C SER A 111 6.28 -7.35 -4.02
N LEU A 112 6.45 -7.39 -2.70
CA LEU A 112 7.66 -7.91 -2.06
C LEU A 112 7.26 -8.76 -0.86
N ASP A 113 7.72 -10.01 -0.87
CA ASP A 113 7.53 -10.93 0.25
C ASP A 113 8.56 -10.64 1.35
N SER A 114 8.08 -10.35 2.56
CA SER A 114 8.95 -10.02 3.69
C SER A 114 9.64 -11.24 4.30
N ASN A 115 9.24 -12.46 3.95
CA ASN A 115 9.79 -13.70 4.52
C ASN A 115 11.30 -13.83 4.28
N PRO A 116 12.14 -13.97 5.33
CA PRO A 116 13.59 -14.16 5.18
C PRO A 116 13.99 -15.44 4.44
N ALA A 117 13.14 -16.46 4.46
CA ALA A 117 13.37 -17.71 3.72
C ALA A 117 12.99 -17.61 2.23
N SER A 118 12.37 -16.51 1.80
CA SER A 118 11.95 -16.35 0.42
C SER A 118 13.18 -16.21 -0.50
N PRO A 119 13.23 -16.93 -1.64
CA PRO A 119 14.39 -16.95 -2.55
C PRO A 119 14.70 -15.56 -3.12
N ALA A 120 13.72 -14.66 -3.10
CA ALA A 120 13.86 -13.25 -3.43
C ALA A 120 15.04 -12.59 -2.68
N TRP A 121 15.34 -13.05 -1.46
CA TRP A 121 16.35 -12.46 -0.59
C TRP A 121 17.77 -13.00 -0.80
N SER A 122 17.93 -14.10 -1.54
CA SER A 122 19.23 -14.67 -1.92
C SER A 122 19.84 -13.98 -3.14
N GLY A 123 19.02 -13.25 -3.91
CA GLY A 123 19.44 -12.57 -5.14
C GLY A 123 19.74 -11.07 -4.99
N PRO A 124 20.10 -10.40 -6.11
CA PRO A 124 20.24 -8.95 -6.18
C PRO A 124 18.99 -8.22 -5.68
N VAL A 125 19.16 -7.01 -5.14
CA VAL A 125 18.06 -6.21 -4.56
C VAL A 125 16.90 -6.02 -5.53
N ASP A 126 17.18 -5.81 -6.81
CA ASP A 126 16.15 -5.58 -7.84
C ASP A 126 15.31 -6.82 -8.15
N SER A 127 15.82 -8.03 -7.85
CA SER A 127 15.08 -9.29 -7.98
C SER A 127 14.16 -9.59 -6.80
N ARG A 128 14.18 -8.76 -5.75
CA ARG A 128 13.36 -8.96 -4.54
C ARG A 128 11.88 -8.68 -4.75
N VAL A 129 11.57 -7.83 -5.74
CA VAL A 129 10.20 -7.44 -6.06
C VAL A 129 9.66 -8.30 -7.18
N LYS A 130 8.37 -8.64 -7.10
CA LYS A 130 7.62 -9.28 -8.18
C LYS A 130 6.75 -8.24 -8.86
N TYR A 131 6.85 -8.16 -10.17
CA TYR A 131 5.96 -7.33 -10.98
C TYR A 131 4.55 -7.95 -11.03
N MET A 132 3.53 -7.17 -10.68
CA MET A 132 2.13 -7.63 -10.67
C MET A 132 1.34 -7.12 -11.86
N GLY A 133 1.58 -5.87 -12.28
CA GLY A 133 0.90 -5.29 -13.43
C GLY A 133 1.19 -3.80 -13.60
N GLN A 134 0.90 -3.32 -14.80
CA GLN A 134 1.00 -1.92 -15.20
C GLN A 134 -0.33 -1.52 -15.82
N PHE A 135 -0.87 -0.40 -15.36
CA PHE A 135 -2.20 0.08 -15.67
C PHE A 135 -2.09 1.47 -16.29
N ASP A 136 -2.43 1.58 -17.57
CA ASP A 136 -2.50 2.86 -18.26
C ASP A 136 -3.89 3.46 -18.06
N LEU A 137 -3.96 4.55 -17.29
CA LEU A 137 -5.23 5.20 -16.94
C LEU A 137 -5.72 6.15 -18.04
N THR A 138 -5.02 6.26 -19.15
CA THR A 138 -5.51 6.98 -20.33
C THR A 138 -6.42 6.12 -21.22
N GLU A 139 -6.39 4.80 -21.06
CA GLU A 139 -7.16 3.86 -21.89
C GLU A 139 -8.63 3.79 -21.44
N PRO A 140 -9.60 4.33 -22.20
CA PRO A 140 -11.00 4.45 -21.77
C PRO A 140 -11.68 3.09 -21.59
N ASP A 141 -11.31 2.10 -22.40
CA ASP A 141 -11.88 0.76 -22.33
C ASP A 141 -11.34 -0.07 -21.15
N GLN A 142 -10.34 0.46 -20.44
CA GLN A 142 -9.69 -0.20 -19.30
C GLN A 142 -10.04 0.42 -17.96
N ASP A 143 -10.89 1.46 -17.91
CA ASP A 143 -11.22 2.15 -16.65
C ASP A 143 -11.67 1.18 -15.56
N VAL A 144 -12.65 0.33 -15.86
CA VAL A 144 -13.18 -0.66 -14.90
C VAL A 144 -12.08 -1.63 -14.43
N TRP A 145 -11.24 -2.10 -15.35
CA TRP A 145 -10.19 -3.08 -15.06
C TRP A 145 -9.04 -2.47 -14.26
N ASN A 146 -8.63 -1.25 -14.61
CA ASN A 146 -7.62 -0.48 -13.90
C ASN A 146 -8.08 -0.18 -12.47
N SER A 147 -9.31 0.32 -12.31
CA SER A 147 -9.91 0.59 -11.00
C SER A 147 -10.05 -0.67 -10.16
N LEU A 148 -10.45 -1.78 -10.77
CA LEU A 148 -10.56 -3.08 -10.10
C LEU A 148 -9.20 -3.58 -9.61
N ALA A 149 -8.16 -3.49 -10.43
CA ALA A 149 -6.82 -3.93 -10.05
C ALA A 149 -6.25 -3.11 -8.88
N LEU A 150 -6.41 -1.78 -8.93
CA LEU A 150 -6.04 -0.90 -7.82
C LEU A 150 -6.88 -1.17 -6.56
N ALA A 151 -8.17 -1.50 -6.73
CA ALA A 151 -9.02 -1.83 -5.59
C ALA A 151 -8.57 -3.13 -4.93
N ILE A 152 -8.32 -4.19 -5.70
CA ILE A 152 -7.83 -5.48 -5.21
C ILE A 152 -6.50 -5.30 -4.47
N SER A 153 -5.56 -4.53 -5.02
CA SER A 153 -4.27 -4.30 -4.36
C SER A 153 -4.42 -3.56 -3.03
N VAL A 154 -5.35 -2.62 -2.91
CA VAL A 154 -5.65 -1.93 -1.65
C VAL A 154 -6.35 -2.85 -0.65
N ILE A 155 -7.28 -3.69 -1.09
CA ILE A 155 -7.92 -4.69 -0.22
C ILE A 155 -6.88 -5.69 0.31
N HIS A 156 -5.92 -6.10 -0.51
CA HIS A 156 -4.81 -6.93 -0.05
C HIS A 156 -3.98 -6.26 1.05
N VAL A 157 -3.69 -4.95 0.92
CA VAL A 157 -3.01 -4.18 1.97
C VAL A 157 -3.82 -4.17 3.27
N ARG A 158 -5.14 -3.93 3.18
CA ARG A 158 -6.07 -3.96 4.32
C ARG A 158 -6.05 -5.31 5.03
N GLU A 159 -6.22 -6.42 4.28
CA GLU A 159 -6.21 -7.77 4.87
C GLU A 159 -4.89 -8.12 5.54
N THR A 160 -3.77 -7.69 4.96
CA THR A 160 -2.44 -7.90 5.52
C THR A 160 -2.29 -7.15 6.84
N LEU A 161 -2.74 -5.90 6.91
CA LEU A 161 -2.73 -5.11 8.14
C LEU A 161 -3.63 -5.73 9.23
N LEU A 162 -4.82 -6.21 8.87
CA LEU A 162 -5.71 -6.90 9.81
C LEU A 162 -5.09 -8.18 10.38
N LYS A 163 -4.47 -9.01 9.53
CA LYS A 163 -3.78 -10.22 9.97
C LYS A 163 -2.63 -9.91 10.92
N LEU A 164 -1.87 -8.86 10.61
CA LEU A 164 -0.82 -8.35 11.49
C LEU A 164 -1.39 -7.91 12.84
N ALA A 165 -2.43 -7.07 12.84
CA ALA A 165 -3.07 -6.59 14.07
C ALA A 165 -3.62 -7.74 14.95
N ASN A 166 -4.25 -8.74 14.34
CA ASN A 166 -4.80 -9.91 15.04
C ASN A 166 -3.69 -10.80 15.63
N THR A 167 -2.62 -11.03 14.87
CA THR A 167 -1.48 -11.83 15.34
C THR A 167 -0.82 -11.17 16.55
N MET A 168 -0.80 -9.84 16.61
CA MET A 168 -0.20 -9.06 17.71
C MET A 168 -1.13 -8.94 18.94
N SER A 169 -2.44 -8.79 18.74
CA SER A 169 -3.40 -8.62 19.83
C SER A 169 -3.50 -9.85 20.74
N GLY A 170 -3.16 -11.04 20.25
CA GLY A 170 -3.13 -12.27 21.05
C GLY A 170 -1.95 -12.41 22.01
N HIS A 171 -0.91 -11.56 21.92
CA HIS A 171 0.39 -11.77 22.59
C HIS A 171 0.90 -10.56 23.41
N GLY A 172 0.05 -9.57 23.73
CA GLY A 172 0.37 -8.57 24.77
C GLY A 172 1.33 -7.43 24.38
N ALA A 173 1.48 -7.12 23.10
CA ALA A 173 2.12 -5.87 22.66
C ALA A 173 1.05 -4.79 22.40
N PRO A 174 1.27 -3.52 22.82
CA PRO A 174 0.26 -2.49 22.69
C PRO A 174 0.27 -1.97 21.26
N LEU A 175 -0.85 -2.12 20.56
CA LEU A 175 -1.46 -1.12 19.69
C LEU A 175 -2.75 -1.73 19.14
N PHE A 176 -3.80 -0.93 19.01
CA PHE A 176 -5.19 -1.30 18.73
C PHE A 176 -6.07 -1.67 19.95
N ARG A 177 -5.93 -0.98 21.10
CA ARG A 177 -6.97 -1.02 22.16
C ARG A 177 -7.46 0.37 22.56
N SER A 178 -8.70 0.63 22.11
CA SER A 178 -9.80 1.39 22.73
C SER A 178 -9.62 2.87 23.12
N GLN A 179 -10.32 3.74 22.39
CA GLN A 179 -11.25 4.68 23.02
C GLN A 179 -12.65 4.54 22.39
N VAL A 180 -13.39 3.52 22.86
CA VAL A 180 -14.86 3.55 22.88
C VAL A 180 -15.26 3.07 24.27
N GLU A 181 -15.15 3.95 25.26
CA GLU A 181 -15.83 3.87 26.55
C GLU A 181 -15.74 5.26 27.21
N GLU A 182 -16.51 6.21 26.69
CA GLU A 182 -16.95 7.40 27.44
C GLU A 182 -18.25 7.97 26.83
N TYR A 183 -19.29 7.13 26.81
CA TYR A 183 -20.71 7.52 26.69
C TYR A 183 -21.54 6.45 27.41
N ALA A 184 -21.30 6.31 28.71
CA ALA A 184 -22.17 5.57 29.63
C ALA A 184 -21.82 5.96 31.08
N ASP A 185 -21.98 7.24 31.41
CA ASP A 185 -22.48 7.63 32.73
C ASP A 185 -22.96 9.08 32.65
N SER A 186 -24.23 9.20 32.27
CA SER A 186 -25.06 10.37 32.52
C SER A 186 -26.22 9.83 33.32
N ASP A 187 -26.03 9.67 34.63
CA ASP A 187 -27.09 9.52 35.64
C ASP A 187 -26.46 9.63 37.04
N GLU A 188 -26.25 10.87 37.51
CA GLU A 188 -26.70 11.43 38.80
C GLU A 188 -26.12 12.83 39.06
#